data_AF-A0A1I7SHL5-F1
#
_entry.id   AF-A0A1I7SHL5-F1
#
_cell.length_a   1.000
_cell.length_b   1.000
_cell.length_c   1.000
_cell.angle_alpha   90.00
_cell.angle_beta   90.00
_cell.angle_gamma   90.00
#
_symmetry.space_group_name_H-M   'P 1'
#
loop_
_entity.id
_entity.type
_entity.pdbx_description
1 polymer ?
#
loop_
_entity_poly.entity_id
_entity_poly.type
_entity_poly.pdbx_seq_one_letter_code
_entity_poly.pdbx_strand_id
1 'polypeptide(L)'
;LFFESVEFAISSGVRPEEVGFQQQFSRGELKKAISAHQGREVKKGLENLYAKVEKHLGGDSQLLQVVWRDMQQEFLSQIKHYQRLISQCYPNSRLNLEFTIEDVLRYFSEIAQQH
;
A
#
# COMPACT_ATOMS: atom_id res chain seq x y z
N LEU A 1 3.16 -5.11 8.18
CA LEU A 1 2.82 -5.76 9.47
C LEU A 1 1.32 -5.91 9.69
N PHE A 2 0.49 -4.85 9.78
CA PHE A 2 -0.95 -5.04 10.09
C PHE A 2 -1.69 -5.94 9.08
N PHE A 3 -1.66 -5.60 7.78
CA PHE A 3 -2.35 -6.39 6.75
C PHE A 3 -1.74 -7.79 6.58
N GLU A 4 -0.42 -7.93 6.67
CA GLU A 4 0.25 -9.24 6.65
C GLU A 4 -0.22 -10.12 7.81
N SER A 5 -0.40 -9.56 9.02
CA SER A 5 -0.94 -10.30 10.16
C SER A 5 -2.41 -10.67 9.97
N VAL A 6 -3.21 -9.82 9.31
CA VAL A 6 -4.59 -10.13 8.91
C VAL A 6 -4.60 -11.30 7.91
N GLU A 7 -3.74 -11.28 6.90
CA GLU A 7 -3.61 -12.38 5.93
C GLU A 7 -3.14 -13.68 6.58
N PHE A 8 -2.20 -13.59 7.52
CA PHE A 8 -1.76 -14.74 8.30
C PHE A 8 -2.91 -15.33 9.12
N ALA A 9 -3.75 -14.50 9.74
CA ALA A 9 -4.93 -14.96 10.46
C ALA A 9 -5.92 -15.68 9.52
N ILE A 10 -6.18 -15.11 8.33
CA ILE A 10 -7.07 -15.72 7.33
C ILE A 10 -6.53 -17.07 6.86
N SER A 11 -5.24 -17.13 6.49
CA SER A 11 -4.59 -18.38 6.06
C SER A 11 -4.50 -19.44 7.17
N SER A 12 -4.54 -19.01 8.43
CA SER A 12 -4.62 -19.90 9.60
C SER A 12 -6.04 -20.38 9.92
N GLY A 13 -7.04 -20.03 9.09
CA GLY A 13 -8.41 -20.53 9.18
C GLY A 13 -9.43 -19.56 9.78
N VAL A 14 -9.04 -18.31 10.09
CA VAL A 14 -9.99 -17.28 10.51
C VAL A 14 -10.82 -16.84 9.31
N ARG A 15 -12.15 -16.85 9.42
CA ARG A 15 -13.00 -16.35 8.33
C ARG A 15 -12.80 -14.83 8.17
N PRO A 16 -12.71 -14.29 6.95
CA PRO A 16 -12.50 -12.86 6.74
C PRO A 16 -13.46 -11.99 7.55
N GLU A 17 -14.75 -12.30 7.55
CA GLU A 17 -15.79 -11.57 8.28
C GLU A 17 -15.63 -11.62 9.81
N GLU A 18 -14.83 -12.54 10.35
CA GLU A 18 -14.54 -12.68 11.78
C GLU A 18 -13.27 -11.95 12.23
N VAL A 19 -12.41 -11.55 11.29
CA VAL A 19 -11.14 -10.87 11.58
C VAL A 19 -11.40 -9.62 12.44
N GLY A 20 -12.38 -8.80 12.06
CA GLY A 20 -12.70 -7.56 12.76
C GLY A 20 -13.19 -7.72 14.20
N PHE A 21 -13.57 -8.93 14.62
CA PHE A 21 -13.96 -9.24 16.01
C PHE A 21 -12.75 -9.49 16.92
N GLN A 22 -11.58 -9.81 16.37
CA GLN A 22 -10.36 -9.97 17.16
C GLN A 22 -9.84 -8.60 17.61
N GLN A 23 -9.52 -8.46 18.90
CA GLN A 23 -9.10 -7.17 19.47
C GLN A 23 -7.91 -6.53 18.72
N GLN A 24 -6.91 -7.34 18.37
CA GLN A 24 -5.71 -6.93 17.63
C GLN A 24 -5.99 -6.50 16.18
N PHE A 25 -7.13 -6.90 15.63
CA PHE A 25 -7.59 -6.54 14.29
C PHE A 25 -8.89 -5.74 14.35
N SER A 26 -9.20 -5.09 15.47
CA SER A 26 -10.46 -4.37 15.61
C SER A 26 -10.56 -3.22 14.59
N ARG A 27 -11.78 -2.71 14.37
CA ARG A 27 -12.00 -1.50 13.55
C ARG A 27 -11.12 -0.31 14.00
N GLY A 28 -10.84 -0.21 15.31
CA GLY A 28 -9.96 0.81 15.86
C GLY A 28 -8.51 0.65 15.41
N GLU A 29 -8.00 -0.58 15.42
CA GLU A 29 -6.65 -0.89 14.94
C GLU A 29 -6.52 -0.71 13.42
N LEU A 30 -7.53 -1.11 12.64
CA LEU A 30 -7.56 -0.82 11.21
C LEU A 30 -7.49 0.70 10.95
N LYS A 31 -8.28 1.49 11.69
CA LYS A 31 -8.26 2.96 11.53
C LYS A 31 -6.86 3.53 11.83
N LYS A 32 -6.20 3.07 12.89
CA LYS A 32 -4.81 3.48 13.21
C LYS A 32 -3.84 3.12 12.08
N ALA A 33 -3.95 1.90 11.56
CA ALA A 33 -3.10 1.42 10.46
C ALA A 33 -3.27 2.28 9.20
N ILE A 34 -4.51 2.63 8.84
CA ILE A 34 -4.81 3.51 7.70
C ILE A 34 -4.23 4.91 7.94
N SER A 35 -4.48 5.52 9.10
CA SER A 35 -4.03 6.88 9.40
C SER A 35 -2.51 7.02 9.54
N ALA A 36 -1.79 5.93 9.74
CA ALA A 36 -0.32 5.92 9.69
C ALA A 36 0.24 5.97 8.26
N HIS A 37 -0.58 5.68 7.25
CA HIS A 37 -0.18 5.60 5.83
C HIS A 37 -0.99 6.57 4.98
N GLN A 38 -1.04 7.84 5.39
CA GLN A 38 -1.72 8.89 4.62
C GLN A 38 -1.00 9.13 3.29
N GLY A 39 -1.71 9.65 2.28
CA GLY A 39 -1.15 9.86 0.94
C GLY A 39 0.16 10.67 0.93
N ARG A 40 0.33 11.63 1.84
CA ARG A 40 1.59 12.37 2.03
C ARG A 40 2.76 11.47 2.40
N GLU A 41 2.58 10.60 3.38
CA GLU A 41 3.63 9.68 3.84
C GLU A 41 3.93 8.61 2.79
N VAL A 42 2.90 8.16 2.06
CA VAL A 42 3.06 7.27 0.92
C VAL A 42 3.93 7.92 -0.17
N LYS A 43 3.60 9.16 -0.57
CA LYS A 43 4.38 9.89 -1.58
C LYS A 43 5.83 10.08 -1.14
N LYS A 44 6.07 10.51 0.11
CA LYS A 44 7.41 10.65 0.68
C LYS A 44 8.18 9.32 0.71
N GLY A 45 7.50 8.22 0.99
CA GLY A 45 8.08 6.87 0.91
C GLY A 45 8.52 6.52 -0.51
N LEU A 46 7.69 6.83 -1.51
CA LEU A 46 7.99 6.61 -2.93
C LEU A 46 9.16 7.47 -3.42
N GLU A 47 9.24 8.74 -3.02
CA GLU A 47 10.39 9.62 -3.33
C GLU A 47 11.71 9.03 -2.82
N ASN A 48 11.74 8.58 -1.55
CA ASN A 48 12.91 7.95 -0.96
C ASN A 48 13.27 6.62 -1.66
N LEU A 49 12.26 5.89 -2.11
CA LEU A 49 12.44 4.63 -2.82
C LEU A 49 13.04 4.86 -4.21
N TYR A 50 12.55 5.87 -4.93
CA TYR A 50 13.11 6.28 -6.22
C TYR A 50 14.59 6.64 -6.11
N ALA A 51 14.94 7.53 -5.17
CA ALA A 51 16.33 7.95 -4.97
C ALA A 51 17.26 6.77 -4.61
N LYS A 52 16.75 5.77 -3.88
CA LYS A 52 17.50 4.54 -3.61
C LYS A 52 17.69 3.75 -4.90
N VAL A 53 16.65 3.51 -5.68
CA VAL A 53 16.74 2.73 -6.92
C VAL A 53 17.70 3.41 -7.90
N GLU A 54 17.54 4.71 -8.13
CA GLU A 54 18.43 5.52 -8.98
C GLU A 54 19.91 5.36 -8.57
N LYS A 55 20.21 5.48 -7.27
CA LYS A 55 21.57 5.29 -6.74
C LYS A 55 22.10 3.87 -6.97
N HIS A 56 21.28 2.84 -6.80
CA HIS A 56 21.71 1.44 -6.99
C HIS A 56 21.92 1.09 -8.46
N LEU A 57 21.18 1.73 -9.36
CA LEU A 57 21.30 1.51 -10.81
C LEU A 57 22.41 2.34 -11.47
N GLY A 58 23.12 3.17 -10.70
CA GLY A 58 24.27 3.93 -11.19
C GLY A 58 23.92 4.95 -12.29
N GLY A 59 22.66 5.40 -12.34
CA GLY A 59 22.20 6.35 -13.36
C GLY A 59 21.85 5.76 -14.72
N ASP A 60 21.73 4.44 -14.86
CA ASP A 60 21.15 3.82 -16.06
C ASP A 60 19.67 4.20 -16.18
N SER A 61 19.38 5.24 -16.97
CA SER A 61 18.04 5.79 -17.12
C SER A 61 17.07 4.80 -17.76
N GLN A 62 17.53 3.89 -18.63
CA GLN A 62 16.67 2.91 -19.27
C GLN A 62 16.25 1.82 -18.29
N LEU A 63 17.22 1.31 -17.51
CA LEU A 63 16.94 0.32 -16.48
C LEU A 63 16.08 0.92 -15.36
N LEU A 64 16.34 2.19 -14.97
CA LEU A 64 15.54 2.90 -13.98
C LEU A 64 14.07 3.02 -14.40
N GLN A 65 13.79 3.37 -15.66
CA GLN A 65 12.41 3.44 -16.16
C GLN A 65 11.70 2.09 -16.11
N VAL A 66 12.39 1.00 -16.47
CA VAL A 66 11.82 -0.36 -16.42
C VAL A 66 11.52 -0.75 -14.98
N VAL A 67 12.49 -0.62 -14.09
CA VAL A 67 12.34 -0.96 -12.67
C VAL A 67 11.23 -0.12 -12.03
N TRP A 68 11.21 1.20 -12.30
CA TRP A 68 10.20 2.09 -11.72
C TRP A 68 8.78 1.76 -12.17
N ARG A 69 8.59 1.41 -13.45
CA ARG A 69 7.29 0.95 -13.97
C ARG A 69 6.87 -0.36 -13.31
N ASP A 70 7.77 -1.32 -13.18
CA ASP A 70 7.44 -2.61 -12.57
C ASP A 70 7.08 -2.43 -11.08
N MET A 71 7.79 -1.55 -10.38
CA MET A 71 7.46 -1.16 -9.01
C MET A 71 6.10 -0.46 -8.90
N GLN A 72 5.74 0.39 -9.87
CA GLN A 72 4.41 0.98 -9.94
C GLN A 72 3.34 -0.12 -10.01
N GLN A 73 3.50 -1.10 -10.90
CA GLN A 73 2.51 -2.17 -11.06
C GLN A 73 2.35 -2.99 -9.78
N GLU A 74 3.46 -3.37 -9.14
CA GLU A 74 3.44 -4.09 -7.86
C GLU A 74 2.77 -3.26 -6.75
N PHE A 75 3.08 -1.97 -6.67
CA PHE A 75 2.46 -1.09 -5.67
C PHE A 75 0.95 -0.97 -5.88
N LEU A 76 0.49 -0.80 -7.13
CA LEU A 76 -0.94 -0.77 -7.45
C LEU A 76 -1.63 -2.10 -7.13
N SER A 77 -0.95 -3.22 -7.38
CA SER A 77 -1.45 -4.55 -7.00
C SER A 77 -1.64 -4.66 -5.48
N GLN A 78 -0.68 -4.21 -4.70
CA GLN A 78 -0.77 -4.16 -3.23
C GLN A 78 -1.91 -3.27 -2.74
N ILE A 79 -2.10 -2.07 -3.31
CA ILE A 79 -3.20 -1.18 -2.92
C ILE A 79 -4.56 -1.83 -3.18
N LYS A 80 -4.75 -2.42 -4.37
CA LYS A 80 -5.98 -3.18 -4.68
C LYS A 80 -6.18 -4.34 -3.72
N HIS A 81 -5.10 -5.00 -3.33
CA HIS A 81 -5.14 -6.09 -2.37
C HIS A 81 -5.59 -5.64 -0.98
N TYR A 82 -5.02 -4.57 -0.44
CA TYR A 82 -5.44 -4.02 0.84
C TYR A 82 -6.89 -3.52 0.81
N GLN A 83 -7.34 -2.91 -0.29
CA GLN A 83 -8.74 -2.54 -0.47
C GLN A 83 -9.68 -3.76 -0.41
N ARG A 84 -9.29 -4.90 -1.02
CA ARG A 84 -10.04 -6.17 -0.92
C ARG A 84 -10.04 -6.73 0.50
N LEU A 85 -8.91 -6.71 1.20
CA LEU A 85 -8.85 -7.16 2.60
C LEU A 85 -9.76 -6.31 3.49
N ILE A 86 -9.73 -4.99 3.34
CA ILE A 86 -10.61 -4.08 4.10
C ILE A 86 -12.08 -4.41 3.83
N SER A 87 -12.47 -4.59 2.57
CA SER A 87 -13.86 -4.85 2.22
C SER A 87 -14.37 -6.20 2.74
N GLN A 88 -13.54 -7.23 2.72
CA GLN A 88 -13.88 -8.57 3.21
C GLN A 88 -13.87 -8.66 4.74
N CYS A 89 -12.87 -8.07 5.39
CA CYS A 89 -12.66 -8.23 6.83
C CYS A 89 -13.45 -7.23 7.69
N TYR A 90 -13.85 -6.11 7.10
CA TYR A 90 -14.52 -5.01 7.79
C TYR A 90 -15.75 -4.51 7.03
N PRO A 91 -16.72 -5.40 6.71
CA PRO A 91 -17.92 -5.00 6.00
C PRO A 91 -18.65 -3.91 6.79
N ASN A 92 -19.21 -2.93 6.10
CA ASN A 92 -19.94 -1.79 6.69
C ASN A 92 -19.13 -0.84 7.59
N SER A 93 -17.80 -1.01 7.72
CA SER A 93 -16.96 -0.16 8.58
C SER A 93 -16.85 1.30 8.10
N ARG A 94 -17.17 1.53 6.81
CA ARG A 94 -16.95 2.77 6.04
C ARG A 94 -15.49 3.23 6.07
N LEU A 95 -14.56 2.32 6.38
CA LEU A 95 -13.13 2.58 6.33
C LEU A 95 -12.59 2.18 4.96
N ASN A 96 -11.68 2.99 4.44
CA ASN A 96 -10.91 2.70 3.24
C ASN A 96 -9.57 3.45 3.34
N LEU A 97 -8.64 3.16 2.43
CA LEU A 97 -7.41 3.94 2.29
C LEU A 97 -7.77 5.41 1.97
N GLU A 98 -6.98 6.34 2.49
CA GLU A 98 -7.20 7.79 2.34
C GLU A 98 -6.71 8.33 0.98
N PHE A 99 -6.27 7.45 0.09
CA PHE A 99 -5.77 7.78 -1.24
C PHE A 99 -6.29 6.76 -2.25
N THR A 100 -6.35 7.17 -3.52
CA THR A 100 -6.88 6.38 -4.62
C THR A 100 -5.76 5.77 -5.48
N ILE A 101 -6.14 4.90 -6.42
CA ILE A 101 -5.22 4.38 -7.44
C ILE A 101 -4.71 5.53 -8.32
N GLU A 102 -5.57 6.49 -8.64
CA GLU A 102 -5.25 7.68 -9.42
C GLU A 102 -4.22 8.57 -8.70
N ASP A 103 -4.35 8.72 -7.38
CA ASP A 103 -3.37 9.44 -6.56
C ASP A 103 -1.98 8.80 -6.65
N VAL A 104 -1.92 7.47 -6.54
CA VAL A 104 -0.65 6.73 -6.64
C VAL A 104 -0.04 6.87 -8.04
N LEU A 105 -0.84 6.72 -9.10
CA LEU A 105 -0.38 6.94 -10.47
C LEU A 105 0.22 8.33 -10.66
N ARG A 106 -0.44 9.34 -10.09
CA ARG A 106 0.05 10.72 -10.08
C ARG A 106 1.37 10.83 -9.31
N TYR A 107 1.50 10.23 -8.12
CA TYR A 107 2.75 10.26 -7.36
C TYR A 107 3.93 9.67 -8.15
N PHE A 108 3.76 8.48 -8.73
CA PHE A 108 4.80 7.85 -9.55
C PHE A 108 5.19 8.70 -10.76
N SER A 109 4.22 9.36 -11.39
CA SER A 109 4.46 10.24 -12.54
C SER A 109 5.19 11.52 -12.14
N GLU A 110 4.78 12.17 -11.05
CA GLU A 110 5.42 13.38 -10.53
C GLU A 110 6.88 13.11 -10.12
N ILE A 111 7.14 11.98 -9.45
CA ILE A 111 8.49 11.60 -9.03
C ILE A 111 9.40 11.38 -10.25
N ALA A 112 8.92 10.65 -11.25
CA ALA A 112 9.69 10.37 -12.47
C ALA A 112 9.92 11.62 -13.35
N GLN A 113 9.13 12.68 -13.20
CA GLN A 113 9.31 13.95 -13.92
C GLN A 113 10.29 14.90 -13.24
N GLN A 114 10.59 14.69 -11.96
CA GLN A 114 11.47 15.55 -11.17
C GLN A 114 12.95 15.13 -11.23
N HIS A 115 13.25 13.99 -11.87
CA HIS A 115 14.57 13.37 -12.01
C HIS A 115 14.82 13.02 -13.47
#